data_AF-A0A382W321-F1
#
_entry.id   AF-A0A382W321-F1
#
_cell.length_a   1.000
_cell.length_b   1.000
_cell.length_c   1.000
_cell.angle_alpha   90.00
_cell.angle_beta   90.00
_cell.angle_gamma   90.00
#
_symmetry.space_group_name_H-M   'P 1'
#
loop_
_entity.id
_entity.type
_entity.pdbx_description
1 polymer ?
#
loop_
_entity_poly.entity_id
_entity_poly.type
_entity_poly.pdbx_seq_one_letter_code
_entity_poly.pdbx_strand_id
1 'polypeptide(L)'
;QGGPAHSSFIAFAGSAASVGTPEAIRTLEVSTDGADRSINQQATNLEIAVRQSLRSFDPRYLKRLVLITDGNENTGDVLTALGRAQEAGVRIFTLPATVRGEGDSWIETIVLPEEIRQQEPIVATVQVFSRIATEALVELSGNEGTLQAKEVQLQPGLNTVDFEVRLTDEGSRILSAQLQNDLDPVERNDVHTKSISVDAQPRVLYVEGHSESSHYLRDALVGEGVDVVLGIPGELPMQSSGLDEYDLVLLSDVPRNDLQDAQMTAILDYVRDTGGGFIF
;
A
#
# COMPACT_ATOMS: atom_id res chain seq x y z
N GLN A 1 -3.13 36.72 7.61
CA GLN A 1 -4.28 35.84 7.90
C GLN A 1 -5.42 36.21 6.97
N GLY A 2 -6.01 35.27 6.24
CA GLY A 2 -7.08 35.55 5.30
C GLY A 2 -7.35 34.35 4.39
N GLY A 3 -8.05 33.34 4.92
CA GLY A 3 -8.57 32.24 4.11
C GLY A 3 -9.75 32.69 3.25
N PRO A 4 -10.10 31.93 2.20
CA PRO A 4 -11.29 32.21 1.41
C PRO A 4 -12.55 32.08 2.28
N ALA A 5 -13.55 32.95 2.06
CA ALA A 5 -14.85 32.83 2.73
C ALA A 5 -15.56 31.52 2.35
N HIS A 6 -15.39 31.10 1.09
CA HIS A 6 -15.90 29.85 0.53
C HIS A 6 -14.89 29.26 -0.44
N SER A 7 -14.75 27.94 -0.45
CA SER A 7 -13.96 27.18 -1.42
C SER A 7 -14.81 26.05 -1.99
N SER A 8 -14.64 25.78 -3.28
CA SER A 8 -15.21 24.63 -3.97
C SER A 8 -14.15 24.05 -4.88
N PHE A 9 -14.16 22.74 -5.05
CA PHE A 9 -13.19 22.00 -5.84
C PHE A 9 -13.93 21.31 -6.99
N ILE A 10 -13.34 21.35 -8.17
CA ILE A 10 -13.88 20.71 -9.37
C ILE A 10 -12.77 19.88 -9.96
N ALA A 11 -12.98 18.56 -10.02
CA ALA A 11 -12.15 17.67 -10.81
C ALA A 11 -12.65 17.70 -12.25
N PHE A 12 -11.74 17.64 -13.21
CA PHE A 12 -12.10 17.65 -14.62
C PHE A 12 -11.15 16.79 -15.45
N ALA A 13 -11.68 16.31 -16.57
CA ALA A 13 -10.99 15.75 -17.72
C ALA A 13 -11.90 16.04 -18.94
N GLY A 14 -12.47 15.05 -19.59
CA GLY A 14 -13.49 15.22 -20.64
C GLY A 14 -14.86 15.64 -20.08
N SER A 15 -15.13 15.29 -18.82
CA SER A 15 -16.26 15.75 -18.01
C SER A 15 -15.76 16.47 -16.75
N ALA A 16 -16.66 17.08 -15.97
CA ALA A 16 -16.30 17.76 -14.72
C ALA A 16 -17.25 17.40 -13.57
N ALA A 17 -16.69 17.21 -12.38
CA ALA A 17 -17.42 16.87 -11.16
C ALA A 17 -17.01 17.78 -9.99
N SER A 18 -17.99 18.28 -9.25
CA SER A 18 -17.75 19.09 -8.05
C SER A 18 -17.56 18.19 -6.83
N VAL A 19 -16.55 18.49 -6.02
CA VAL A 19 -16.23 17.75 -4.79
C VAL A 19 -16.11 18.71 -3.60
N GLY A 20 -16.41 18.19 -2.40
CA GLY A 20 -16.38 18.97 -1.16
C GLY A 20 -14.97 19.27 -0.65
N THR A 21 -14.02 18.35 -0.91
CA THR A 21 -12.62 18.48 -0.48
C THR A 21 -11.67 18.00 -1.58
N PRO A 22 -10.39 18.43 -1.58
CA PRO A 22 -9.39 17.94 -2.53
C PRO A 22 -9.17 16.43 -2.45
N GLU A 23 -9.26 15.83 -1.27
CA GLU A 23 -9.02 14.40 -1.05
C GLU A 23 -10.09 13.54 -1.74
N ALA A 24 -11.33 14.03 -1.82
CA ALA A 24 -12.44 13.35 -2.47
C ALA A 24 -12.26 13.19 -4.00
N ILE A 25 -11.29 13.91 -4.61
CA ILE A 25 -10.93 13.70 -6.02
C ILE A 25 -10.42 12.26 -6.25
N ARG A 26 -9.74 11.66 -5.25
CA ARG A 26 -9.14 10.32 -5.36
C ARG A 26 -10.16 9.19 -5.44
N THR A 27 -11.40 9.44 -5.03
CA THR A 27 -12.48 8.45 -4.99
C THR A 27 -13.55 8.69 -6.05
N LEU A 28 -13.31 9.62 -7.00
CA LEU A 28 -14.24 9.85 -8.10
C LEU A 28 -14.25 8.65 -9.04
N GLU A 29 -15.45 8.18 -9.36
CA GLU A 29 -15.62 7.14 -10.37
C GLU A 29 -15.17 7.64 -11.75
N VAL A 30 -14.56 6.74 -12.52
CA VAL A 30 -14.08 7.01 -13.87
C VAL A 30 -14.93 6.20 -14.84
N SER A 31 -15.38 6.84 -15.92
CA SER A 31 -16.15 6.18 -16.98
C SER A 31 -15.72 6.71 -18.35
N THR A 32 -16.18 6.09 -19.42
CA THR A 32 -15.87 6.51 -20.79
C THR A 32 -16.72 7.69 -21.27
N ASP A 33 -17.89 7.92 -20.68
CA ASP A 33 -18.85 8.94 -21.12
C ASP A 33 -19.05 10.08 -20.10
N GLY A 34 -18.57 9.91 -18.87
CA GLY A 34 -18.73 10.89 -17.79
C GLY A 34 -20.15 10.94 -17.21
N ALA A 35 -20.94 9.87 -17.36
CA ALA A 35 -22.29 9.77 -16.79
C ALA A 35 -22.27 9.76 -15.25
N ASP A 36 -23.38 10.13 -14.61
CA ASP A 36 -23.57 10.02 -13.14
C ASP A 36 -22.47 10.68 -12.28
N ARG A 37 -21.92 11.81 -12.72
CA ARG A 37 -20.83 12.57 -12.06
C ARG A 37 -19.47 11.86 -12.06
N SER A 38 -19.31 10.83 -12.88
CA SER A 38 -18.00 10.23 -13.14
C SER A 38 -17.12 11.11 -14.05
N ILE A 39 -15.82 10.86 -14.01
CA ILE A 39 -14.82 11.59 -14.80
C ILE A 39 -14.47 10.79 -16.06
N ASN A 40 -14.63 11.42 -17.23
CA ASN A 40 -14.14 10.87 -18.50
C ASN A 40 -12.67 11.24 -18.72
N GLN A 41 -11.75 10.29 -18.54
CA GLN A 41 -10.31 10.53 -18.68
C GLN A 41 -9.77 10.46 -20.13
N GLN A 42 -10.62 10.21 -21.13
CA GLN A 42 -10.19 10.10 -22.54
C GLN A 42 -9.98 11.45 -23.24
N ALA A 43 -10.39 12.55 -22.60
CA ALA A 43 -10.28 13.89 -23.13
C ALA A 43 -9.90 14.89 -22.03
N THR A 44 -9.47 16.08 -22.44
CA THR A 44 -9.21 17.22 -21.58
C THR A 44 -10.08 18.37 -22.09
N ASN A 45 -11.08 18.75 -21.31
CA ASN A 45 -12.03 19.82 -21.59
C ASN A 45 -11.94 20.90 -20.52
N LEU A 46 -11.26 22.00 -20.84
CA LEU A 46 -11.07 23.12 -19.92
C LEU A 46 -12.31 24.03 -19.92
N GLU A 47 -13.02 24.13 -21.05
CA GLU A 47 -14.26 24.88 -21.18
C GLU A 47 -15.31 24.44 -20.15
N ILE A 48 -15.55 23.13 -20.00
CA ILE A 48 -16.53 22.59 -19.05
C ILE A 48 -16.12 22.86 -17.60
N ALA A 49 -14.83 22.70 -17.28
CA ALA A 49 -14.28 22.95 -15.96
C ALA A 49 -14.46 24.42 -15.55
N VAL A 50 -14.11 25.36 -16.45
CA VAL A 50 -14.28 26.80 -16.23
C VAL A 50 -15.77 27.14 -16.10
N ARG A 51 -16.63 26.66 -17.00
CA ARG A 51 -18.08 26.94 -16.94
C ARG A 51 -18.74 26.42 -15.67
N GLN A 52 -18.32 25.25 -15.17
CA GLN A 52 -18.81 24.71 -13.91
C GLN A 52 -18.33 25.55 -12.73
N SER A 53 -17.07 25.97 -12.74
CA SER A 53 -16.50 26.87 -11.73
C SER A 53 -17.23 28.22 -11.66
N LEU A 54 -17.63 28.77 -12.82
CA LEU A 54 -18.39 30.02 -12.86
C LEU A 54 -19.75 29.90 -12.14
N ARG A 55 -20.37 28.72 -12.16
CA ARG A 55 -21.66 28.45 -11.51
C ARG A 55 -21.54 28.27 -9.99
N SER A 56 -20.36 27.95 -9.46
CA SER A 56 -20.16 27.76 -8.02
C SER A 56 -19.86 29.06 -7.25
N PHE A 57 -19.58 30.17 -7.93
CA PHE A 57 -19.28 31.43 -7.26
C PHE A 57 -20.54 32.12 -6.72
N ASP A 58 -20.49 32.57 -5.47
CA ASP A 58 -21.47 33.50 -4.91
C ASP A 58 -21.24 34.91 -5.47
N PRO A 59 -22.26 35.57 -6.06
CA PRO A 59 -22.13 36.93 -6.62
C PRO A 59 -21.68 38.01 -5.63
N ARG A 60 -21.82 37.79 -4.31
CA ARG A 60 -21.52 38.79 -3.27
C ARG A 60 -20.04 38.88 -2.90
N TYR A 61 -19.21 37.97 -3.38
CA TYR A 61 -17.80 37.86 -3.00
C TYR A 61 -16.87 38.03 -4.20
N LEU A 62 -15.60 38.36 -3.91
CA LEU A 62 -14.54 38.38 -4.91
C LEU A 62 -14.27 36.96 -5.41
N LYS A 63 -14.34 36.78 -6.73
CA LYS A 63 -14.24 35.47 -7.38
C LYS A 63 -12.81 35.23 -7.84
N ARG A 64 -12.22 34.14 -7.36
CA ARG A 64 -10.88 33.70 -7.77
C ARG A 64 -10.95 32.24 -8.18
N LEU A 65 -10.44 31.92 -9.36
CA LEU A 65 -10.33 30.57 -9.87
C LEU A 65 -8.85 30.21 -9.98
N VAL A 66 -8.45 29.09 -9.40
CA VAL A 66 -7.12 28.50 -9.63
C VAL A 66 -7.32 27.31 -10.56
N LEU A 67 -6.76 27.37 -11.76
CA LEU A 67 -6.81 26.30 -12.74
C LEU A 67 -5.50 25.53 -12.67
N ILE A 68 -5.57 24.25 -12.32
CA ILE A 68 -4.43 23.35 -12.26
C ILE A 68 -4.50 22.43 -13.48
N THR A 69 -3.62 22.64 -14.46
CA THR A 69 -3.67 21.94 -15.75
C THR A 69 -2.35 22.07 -16.52
N ASP A 70 -2.07 21.12 -17.42
CA ASP A 70 -1.00 21.22 -18.43
C ASP A 70 -1.35 22.19 -19.57
N GLY A 71 -2.61 22.63 -19.65
CA GLY A 71 -3.10 23.61 -20.63
C GLY A 71 -3.45 23.01 -22.00
N ASN A 72 -3.33 21.70 -22.18
CA ASN A 72 -3.59 21.03 -23.45
C ASN A 72 -5.06 20.56 -23.55
N GLU A 73 -5.96 21.50 -23.78
CA GLU A 73 -7.35 21.18 -24.14
C GLU A 73 -7.38 20.44 -25.49
N ASN A 74 -8.05 19.28 -25.54
CA ASN A 74 -8.26 18.51 -26.77
C ASN A 74 -9.75 18.36 -27.13
N THR A 75 -10.65 18.81 -26.26
CA THR A 75 -12.11 18.84 -26.48
C THR A 75 -12.69 20.08 -25.81
N GLY A 76 -13.47 20.88 -26.53
CA GLY A 76 -14.04 22.13 -26.01
C GLY A 76 -13.36 23.39 -26.56
N ASP A 77 -13.79 24.55 -26.06
CA ASP A 77 -13.20 25.85 -26.36
C ASP A 77 -13.11 26.72 -25.10
N VAL A 78 -11.96 26.62 -24.42
CA VAL A 78 -11.69 27.37 -23.19
C VAL A 78 -11.72 28.88 -23.40
N LEU A 79 -11.37 29.39 -24.58
CA LEU A 79 -11.32 30.83 -24.85
C LEU A 79 -12.71 31.45 -24.69
N THR A 80 -13.75 30.74 -25.15
CA THR A 80 -15.15 31.15 -24.96
C THR A 80 -15.53 31.21 -23.47
N ALA A 81 -15.07 30.26 -22.66
CA ALA A 81 -15.34 30.27 -21.21
C ALA A 81 -14.56 31.37 -20.48
N LEU A 82 -13.33 31.67 -20.89
CA LEU A 82 -12.51 32.74 -20.32
C LEU A 82 -13.12 34.13 -20.55
N GLY A 83 -13.70 34.39 -21.73
CA GLY A 83 -14.42 35.64 -22.00
C GLY A 83 -15.57 35.87 -21.01
N ARG A 84 -16.39 34.83 -20.77
CA ARG A 84 -17.47 34.88 -19.77
C ARG A 84 -16.95 35.06 -18.35
N ALA A 85 -15.83 34.43 -18.02
CA ALA A 85 -15.21 34.58 -16.70
C ALA A 85 -14.74 36.03 -16.45
N GLN A 86 -14.17 36.67 -17.48
CA GLN A 86 -13.74 38.07 -17.44
C GLN A 86 -14.94 39.00 -17.26
N GLU A 87 -16.02 38.82 -18.03
CA GLU A 87 -17.27 39.58 -17.88
C GLU A 87 -17.87 39.42 -16.47
N ALA A 88 -17.77 38.22 -15.89
CA ALA A 88 -18.24 37.92 -14.54
C ALA A 88 -17.32 38.42 -13.41
N GLY A 89 -16.22 39.10 -13.74
CA GLY A 89 -15.24 39.64 -12.79
C GLY A 89 -14.41 38.57 -12.07
N VAL A 90 -14.24 37.39 -12.68
CA VAL A 90 -13.46 36.29 -12.09
C VAL A 90 -11.99 36.46 -12.41
N ARG A 91 -11.15 36.48 -11.37
CA ARG A 91 -9.69 36.46 -11.55
C ARG A 91 -9.20 35.02 -11.61
N ILE A 92 -8.62 34.64 -12.74
CA ILE A 92 -8.10 33.30 -12.97
C ILE A 92 -6.59 33.28 -12.74
N PHE A 93 -6.12 32.30 -11.99
CA PHE A 93 -4.72 31.99 -11.76
C PHE A 93 -4.46 30.61 -12.34
N THR A 94 -3.38 30.45 -13.09
CA THR A 94 -2.98 29.14 -13.60
C THR A 94 -1.83 28.62 -12.76
N LEU A 95 -1.97 27.40 -12.27
CA LEU A 95 -0.87 26.62 -11.75
C LEU A 95 -0.61 25.53 -12.79
N PRO A 96 0.48 25.59 -13.55
CA PRO A 96 0.78 24.52 -14.50
C PRO A 96 0.86 23.21 -13.73
N ALA A 97 0.03 22.24 -14.12
CA ALA A 97 0.28 20.87 -13.73
C ALA A 97 1.59 20.49 -14.43
N THR A 98 2.57 20.01 -13.68
CA THR A 98 3.80 19.50 -14.27
C THR A 98 3.41 18.44 -15.28
N VAL A 99 3.64 18.74 -16.56
CA VAL A 99 3.45 17.77 -17.63
C VAL A 99 4.46 16.69 -17.35
N ARG A 100 3.97 15.49 -17.06
CA ARG A 100 4.80 14.28 -16.96
C ARG A 100 5.74 14.29 -18.16
N GLY A 101 7.04 14.47 -17.94
CA GLY A 101 8.02 14.62 -19.00
C GLY A 101 8.09 13.37 -19.88
N GLU A 102 8.67 13.48 -21.07
CA GLU A 102 8.88 12.29 -21.92
C GLU A 102 9.85 11.27 -21.28
N GLY A 103 10.66 11.69 -20.29
CA GLY A 103 11.56 10.83 -19.52
C GLY A 103 11.08 10.44 -18.12
N ASP A 104 9.84 10.76 -17.77
CA ASP A 104 9.28 10.53 -16.42
C ASP A 104 9.14 9.03 -16.11
N SER A 105 9.51 8.65 -14.89
CA SER A 105 9.35 7.31 -14.33
C SER A 105 8.77 7.44 -12.93
N TRP A 106 7.85 6.56 -12.53
CA TRP A 106 7.22 6.67 -11.23
C TRP A 106 6.83 5.31 -10.65
N ILE A 107 6.55 5.30 -9.35
CA ILE A 107 6.06 4.10 -8.67
C ILE A 107 4.54 4.05 -8.78
N GLU A 108 4.04 2.98 -9.37
CA GLU A 108 2.60 2.72 -9.48
C GLU A 108 2.04 2.19 -8.16
N THR A 109 2.67 1.15 -7.62
CA THR A 109 2.19 0.51 -6.39
C THR A 109 3.25 -0.38 -5.73
N ILE A 110 2.94 -0.84 -4.52
CA ILE A 110 3.68 -1.87 -3.80
C ILE A 110 2.73 -3.06 -3.60
N VAL A 111 3.08 -4.19 -4.17
CA VAL A 111 2.36 -5.46 -4.02
C VAL A 111 3.04 -6.27 -2.91
N LEU A 112 2.22 -6.82 -2.02
CA LEU A 112 2.66 -7.57 -0.84
C LEU A 112 1.75 -8.80 -0.70
N PRO A 113 2.18 -9.84 0.03
CA PRO A 113 1.29 -10.90 0.50
C PRO A 113 0.11 -10.35 1.30
N GLU A 114 -1.00 -11.11 1.35
CA GLU A 114 -2.20 -10.72 2.11
C GLU A 114 -1.97 -10.78 3.62
N GLU A 115 -1.27 -11.82 4.08
CA GLU A 115 -0.85 -12.00 5.46
C GLU A 115 0.66 -11.75 5.57
N ILE A 116 1.07 -11.00 6.58
CA ILE A 116 2.47 -10.67 6.83
C ILE A 116 2.70 -10.83 8.33
N ARG A 117 3.66 -11.66 8.72
CA ARG A 117 4.04 -11.83 10.12
C ARG A 117 5.39 -11.21 10.41
N GLN A 118 5.59 -10.86 11.66
CA GLN A 118 6.85 -10.37 12.18
C GLN A 118 7.96 -11.41 11.93
N GLN A 119 9.16 -10.95 11.55
CA GLN A 119 10.34 -11.78 11.23
C GLN A 119 10.18 -12.76 10.07
N GLU A 120 8.99 -12.92 9.49
CA GLU A 120 8.78 -13.76 8.32
C GLU A 120 9.42 -13.11 7.08
N PRO A 121 10.22 -13.86 6.29
CA PRO A 121 10.72 -13.35 5.02
C PRO A 121 9.59 -13.24 4.00
N ILE A 122 9.37 -12.03 3.50
CA ILE A 122 8.36 -11.75 2.48
C ILE A 122 8.98 -11.15 1.22
N VAL A 123 8.27 -11.31 0.10
CA VAL A 123 8.59 -10.62 -1.15
C VAL A 123 7.65 -9.43 -1.33
N ALA A 124 8.21 -8.23 -1.30
CA ALA A 124 7.53 -6.99 -1.65
C ALA A 124 7.87 -6.62 -3.10
N THR A 125 6.87 -6.61 -3.98
CA THR A 125 7.06 -6.24 -5.39
C THR A 125 6.68 -4.78 -5.60
N VAL A 126 7.66 -3.94 -5.91
CA VAL A 126 7.45 -2.55 -6.32
C VAL A 126 7.21 -2.52 -7.83
N GLN A 127 6.08 -1.96 -8.24
CA GLN A 127 5.77 -1.75 -9.65
C GLN A 127 6.17 -0.34 -10.06
N VAL A 128 7.06 -0.24 -11.04
CA VAL A 128 7.60 1.02 -11.56
C VAL A 128 7.22 1.17 -13.02
N PHE A 129 6.51 2.25 -13.36
CA PHE A 129 6.27 2.58 -14.76
C PHE A 129 7.37 3.52 -15.24
N SER A 130 7.92 3.27 -16.42
CA SER A 130 8.86 4.16 -17.07
C SER A 130 8.45 4.45 -18.50
N ARG A 131 8.65 5.67 -18.97
CA ARG A 131 8.40 6.04 -20.38
C ARG A 131 9.60 5.78 -21.28
N ILE A 132 10.78 5.64 -20.70
CA ILE A 132 12.06 5.48 -21.41
C ILE A 132 12.83 4.30 -20.84
N ALA A 133 13.91 3.91 -21.53
CA ALA A 133 14.91 3.07 -20.90
C ALA A 133 15.86 3.95 -20.09
N THR A 134 16.00 3.68 -18.78
CA THR A 134 16.86 4.47 -17.89
C THR A 134 17.39 3.63 -16.74
N GLU A 135 18.53 4.02 -16.18
CA GLU A 135 19.00 3.51 -14.88
C GLU A 135 18.27 4.26 -13.77
N ALA A 136 17.91 3.55 -12.71
CA ALA A 136 17.27 4.14 -11.54
C ALA A 136 17.61 3.36 -10.27
N LEU A 137 17.52 4.03 -9.12
CA LEU A 137 17.59 3.41 -7.81
C LEU A 137 16.17 3.31 -7.24
N VAL A 138 15.73 2.11 -6.90
CA VAL A 138 14.46 1.88 -6.19
C VAL A 138 14.78 1.53 -4.75
N GLU A 139 14.28 2.32 -3.82
CA GLU A 139 14.45 2.15 -2.38
C GLU A 139 13.12 1.77 -1.73
N LEU A 140 13.13 0.70 -0.95
CA LEU A 140 12.02 0.31 -0.08
C LEU A 140 12.36 0.64 1.36
N SER A 141 11.47 1.35 2.04
CA SER A 141 11.65 1.83 3.41
C SER A 141 10.41 1.54 4.26
N GLY A 142 10.62 1.30 5.54
CA GLY A 142 9.59 1.23 6.56
C GLY A 142 9.66 2.43 7.51
N ASN A 143 8.89 2.38 8.59
CA ASN A 143 8.90 3.44 9.62
C ASN A 143 10.30 3.70 10.22
N GLU A 144 11.14 2.67 10.32
CA GLU A 144 12.47 2.74 10.95
C GLU A 144 13.59 3.16 9.97
N GLY A 145 13.26 3.34 8.69
CA GLY A 145 14.20 3.74 7.64
C GLY A 145 14.24 2.75 6.48
N THR A 146 15.32 2.82 5.71
CA THR A 146 15.55 2.00 4.52
C THR A 146 15.64 0.52 4.88
N LEU A 147 14.79 -0.30 4.26
CA LEU A 147 14.86 -1.76 4.35
C LEU A 147 15.86 -2.30 3.34
N GLN A 148 15.75 -1.86 2.08
CA GLN A 148 16.61 -2.29 0.99
C GLN A 148 16.55 -1.29 -0.18
N ALA A 149 17.65 -1.15 -0.91
CA ALA A 149 17.72 -0.36 -2.14
C ALA A 149 18.31 -1.21 -3.27
N LYS A 150 17.83 -1.03 -4.50
CA LYS A 150 18.28 -1.77 -5.69
C LYS A 150 18.45 -0.81 -6.87
N GLU A 151 19.62 -0.85 -7.49
CA GLU A 151 19.85 -0.26 -8.81
C GLU A 151 19.21 -1.16 -9.86
N VAL A 152 18.40 -0.57 -10.74
CA VAL A 152 17.63 -1.28 -11.76
C VAL A 152 17.72 -0.58 -13.11
N GLN A 153 17.69 -1.37 -14.17
CA GLN A 153 17.54 -0.87 -15.54
C GLN A 153 16.06 -0.92 -15.93
N LEU A 154 15.40 0.23 -15.91
CA LEU A 154 14.01 0.33 -16.33
C LEU A 154 13.90 0.24 -17.85
N GLN A 155 12.84 -0.42 -18.31
CA GLN A 155 12.42 -0.44 -19.71
C GLN A 155 11.14 0.38 -19.88
N PRO A 156 10.85 0.90 -21.09
CA PRO A 156 9.57 1.54 -21.37
C PRO A 156 8.39 0.59 -21.06
N GLY A 157 7.44 1.07 -20.27
CA GLY A 157 6.30 0.31 -19.76
C GLY A 157 6.39 0.00 -18.27
N LEU A 158 5.68 -1.05 -17.85
CA LEU A 158 5.63 -1.50 -16.46
C LEU A 158 6.81 -2.44 -16.16
N ASN A 159 7.53 -2.14 -15.08
CA ASN A 159 8.65 -2.92 -14.55
C ASN A 159 8.29 -3.38 -13.14
N THR A 160 8.83 -4.54 -12.74
CA THR A 160 8.64 -5.11 -11.40
C THR A 160 10.01 -5.25 -10.73
N VAL A 161 10.10 -4.77 -9.49
CA VAL A 161 11.31 -4.90 -8.67
C VAL A 161 10.92 -5.59 -7.37
N ASP A 162 11.41 -6.80 -7.20
CA ASP A 162 11.13 -7.61 -6.01
C ASP A 162 12.14 -7.32 -4.90
N PHE A 163 11.67 -7.17 -3.68
CA PHE A 163 12.47 -6.95 -2.48
C PHE A 163 12.18 -8.08 -1.48
N GLU A 164 13.23 -8.78 -1.04
CA GLU A 164 13.13 -9.78 0.02
C GLU A 164 13.43 -9.08 1.34
N VAL A 165 12.40 -8.91 2.16
CA VAL A 165 12.49 -8.12 3.40
C VAL A 165 11.86 -8.87 4.57
N ARG A 166 12.28 -8.50 5.78
CA ARG A 166 11.68 -8.94 7.05
C ARG A 166 11.23 -7.73 7.82
N LEU A 167 10.01 -7.78 8.36
CA LEU A 167 9.48 -6.71 9.20
C LEU A 167 9.69 -7.09 10.66
N THR A 168 10.34 -6.21 11.41
CA THR A 168 10.78 -6.53 12.77
C THR A 168 9.72 -6.31 13.83
N ASP A 169 8.67 -5.53 13.56
CA ASP A 169 7.66 -5.18 14.55
C ASP A 169 6.24 -5.45 14.05
N GLU A 170 5.38 -5.84 14.99
CA GLU A 170 3.95 -6.08 14.76
C GLU A 170 3.09 -4.80 14.75
N GLY A 171 1.87 -4.94 14.24
CA GLY A 171 0.82 -3.94 14.20
C GLY A 171 0.74 -3.15 12.90
N SER A 172 0.02 -2.02 12.95
CA SER A 172 -0.16 -1.15 11.79
C SER A 172 1.16 -0.44 11.44
N ARG A 173 1.59 -0.55 10.18
CA ARG A 173 2.84 0.00 9.66
C ARG A 173 2.65 0.67 8.32
N ILE A 174 3.62 1.51 7.96
CA ILE A 174 3.66 2.18 6.67
C ILE A 174 4.92 1.72 5.95
N LEU A 175 4.74 1.24 4.73
CA LEU A 175 5.81 0.90 3.81
C LEU A 175 5.85 1.95 2.71
N SER A 176 7.03 2.44 2.37
CA SER A 176 7.23 3.47 1.36
C SER A 176 8.27 3.00 0.36
N ALA A 177 7.93 3.05 -0.92
CA ALA A 177 8.87 2.86 -2.00
C ALA A 177 9.21 4.24 -2.58
N GLN A 178 10.48 4.45 -2.91
CA GLN A 178 11.00 5.65 -3.53
C GLN A 178 11.81 5.30 -4.77
N LEU A 179 11.58 6.02 -5.86
CA LEU A 179 12.38 5.96 -7.08
C LEU A 179 13.36 7.14 -7.07
N GLN A 180 14.58 6.93 -7.54
CA GLN A 180 15.53 7.99 -7.81
C GLN A 180 16.08 7.79 -9.21
N ASN A 181 15.94 8.79 -10.05
CA ASN A 181 16.42 8.80 -11.42
C ASN A 181 16.98 10.19 -11.72
N ASP A 182 18.23 10.26 -12.15
CA ASP A 182 18.94 11.51 -12.46
C ASP A 182 18.29 12.31 -13.60
N LEU A 183 17.46 11.65 -14.41
CA LEU A 183 16.73 12.24 -15.54
C LEU A 183 15.29 12.65 -15.20
N ASP A 184 14.84 12.49 -13.95
CA ASP A 184 13.45 12.80 -13.59
C ASP A 184 13.20 14.28 -13.33
N PRO A 185 12.32 14.95 -14.10
CA PRO A 185 11.98 16.35 -13.89
C PRO A 185 11.01 16.60 -12.71
N VAL A 186 10.42 15.56 -12.06
CA VAL A 186 9.38 15.72 -11.03
C VAL A 186 9.56 14.76 -9.84
N GLU A 187 10.34 15.19 -8.85
CA GLU A 187 10.70 14.43 -7.63
C GLU A 187 9.53 13.96 -6.73
N ARG A 188 8.28 14.39 -6.98
CA ARG A 188 7.16 14.23 -6.04
C ARG A 188 6.29 13.00 -6.32
N ASN A 189 6.41 12.40 -7.51
CA ASN A 189 5.71 11.18 -7.97
C ASN A 189 6.53 9.92 -7.75
N ASP A 190 7.75 10.07 -7.26
CA ASP A 190 8.69 9.00 -7.06
C ASP A 190 8.42 8.21 -5.78
N VAL A 191 7.52 8.69 -4.92
CA VAL A 191 7.21 8.08 -3.63
C VAL A 191 5.80 7.51 -3.63
N HIS A 192 5.70 6.21 -3.36
CA HIS A 192 4.43 5.53 -3.11
C HIS A 192 4.42 4.95 -1.69
N THR A 193 3.32 5.10 -0.99
CA THR A 193 3.19 4.68 0.41
C THR A 193 1.98 3.78 0.59
N LYS A 194 2.15 2.67 1.31
CA LYS A 194 1.12 1.67 1.58
C LYS A 194 1.05 1.36 3.08
N SER A 195 -0.15 1.40 3.64
CA SER A 195 -0.41 0.95 5.00
C SER A 195 -0.61 -0.56 5.02
N ILE A 196 0.01 -1.23 6.00
CA ILE A 196 -0.02 -2.69 6.17
C ILE A 196 -0.29 -3.02 7.64
N SER A 197 -0.80 -4.23 7.90
CA SER A 197 -0.77 -4.83 9.25
C SER A 197 0.23 -5.97 9.24
N VAL A 198 1.02 -6.04 10.30
CA VAL A 198 1.98 -7.11 10.55
C VAL A 198 1.50 -7.86 11.78
N ASP A 199 1.23 -9.14 11.65
CA ASP A 199 0.82 -9.99 12.77
C ASP A 199 2.05 -10.45 13.59
N ALA A 200 1.79 -10.94 14.80
CA ALA A 200 2.82 -11.53 15.64
C ALA A 200 3.43 -12.78 15.01
N GLN A 201 4.62 -13.17 15.48
CA GLN A 201 5.24 -14.44 15.10
C GLN A 201 4.32 -15.61 15.48
N PRO A 202 4.20 -16.65 14.62
CA PRO A 202 3.51 -17.86 15.00
C PRO A 202 4.29 -18.54 16.13
N ARG A 203 3.58 -18.98 17.17
CA ARG A 203 4.19 -19.57 18.35
C ARG A 203 3.99 -21.08 18.36
N VAL A 204 5.09 -21.82 18.37
CA VAL A 204 5.11 -23.27 18.19
C VAL A 204 5.68 -23.96 19.42
N LEU A 205 4.91 -24.87 20.01
CA LEU A 205 5.43 -25.80 21.01
C LEU A 205 6.07 -26.99 20.27
N TYR A 206 7.39 -27.03 20.27
CA TYR A 206 8.17 -28.11 19.68
C TYR A 206 8.62 -29.08 20.77
N VAL A 207 8.06 -30.29 20.76
CA VAL A 207 8.38 -31.35 21.71
C VAL A 207 9.26 -32.39 21.02
N GLU A 208 10.47 -32.56 21.54
CA GLU A 208 11.47 -33.46 20.97
C GLU A 208 11.79 -34.61 21.92
N GLY A 209 11.76 -35.85 21.42
CA GLY A 209 12.14 -37.04 22.16
C GLY A 209 13.66 -37.28 22.22
N HIS A 210 14.40 -36.82 21.20
CA HIS A 210 15.85 -36.86 21.09
C HIS A 210 16.46 -35.46 21.14
N SER A 211 16.67 -34.94 22.36
CA SER A 211 17.10 -33.56 22.61
C SER A 211 18.37 -33.13 21.87
N GLU A 212 19.32 -34.06 21.61
CA GLU A 212 20.55 -33.78 20.85
C GLU A 212 20.29 -33.31 19.40
N SER A 213 19.19 -33.74 18.80
CA SER A 213 18.81 -33.41 17.41
C SER A 213 17.88 -32.20 17.29
N SER A 214 17.29 -31.75 18.41
CA SER A 214 16.28 -30.67 18.44
C SER A 214 16.70 -29.38 17.74
N HIS A 215 17.98 -29.03 17.84
CA HIS A 215 18.49 -27.74 17.36
C HIS A 215 18.30 -27.56 15.86
N TYR A 216 18.41 -28.62 15.04
CA TYR A 216 18.31 -28.48 13.58
C TYR A 216 16.95 -27.93 13.14
N LEU A 217 15.85 -28.55 13.60
CA LEU A 217 14.51 -28.09 13.25
C LEU A 217 14.16 -26.77 13.94
N ARG A 218 14.54 -26.62 15.22
CA ARG A 218 14.34 -25.37 15.96
C ARG A 218 14.98 -24.19 15.23
N ASP A 219 16.26 -24.31 14.87
CA ASP A 219 17.01 -23.21 14.26
C ASP A 219 16.48 -22.89 12.86
N ALA A 220 16.01 -23.89 12.12
CA ALA A 220 15.33 -23.67 10.84
C ALA A 220 14.02 -22.89 11.02
N LEU A 221 13.16 -23.29 11.96
CA LEU A 221 11.89 -22.61 12.24
C LEU A 221 12.11 -21.17 12.74
N VAL A 222 13.05 -20.97 13.67
CA VAL A 222 13.43 -19.62 14.14
C VAL A 222 13.97 -18.77 12.99
N GLY A 223 14.74 -19.36 12.09
CA GLY A 223 15.23 -18.69 10.87
C GLY A 223 14.12 -18.23 9.92
N GLU A 224 12.95 -18.87 9.97
CA GLU A 224 11.75 -18.48 9.21
C GLU A 224 10.81 -17.56 9.99
N GLY A 225 11.23 -17.06 11.16
CA GLY A 225 10.46 -16.08 11.95
C GLY A 225 9.42 -16.70 12.88
N VAL A 226 9.52 -18.01 13.17
CA VAL A 226 8.66 -18.71 14.12
C VAL A 226 9.19 -18.55 15.56
N ASP A 227 8.32 -18.24 16.52
CA ASP A 227 8.66 -18.31 17.94
C ASP A 227 8.56 -19.77 18.43
N VAL A 228 9.70 -20.41 18.65
CA VAL A 228 9.76 -21.84 18.99
C VAL A 228 10.02 -22.01 20.49
N VAL A 229 9.05 -22.60 21.18
CA VAL A 229 9.20 -23.08 22.56
C VAL A 229 9.57 -24.56 22.51
N LEU A 230 10.82 -24.87 22.84
CA LEU A 230 11.30 -26.24 22.93
C LEU A 230 10.87 -26.87 24.26
N GLY A 231 10.31 -28.08 24.21
CA GLY A 231 9.96 -28.87 25.38
C GLY A 231 10.33 -30.36 25.21
N ILE A 232 10.24 -31.09 26.32
CA ILE A 232 10.35 -32.56 26.34
C ILE A 232 8.98 -33.21 26.61
N PRO A 233 8.78 -34.51 26.33
CA PRO A 233 7.47 -35.16 26.50
C PRO A 233 6.85 -35.01 27.90
N GLY A 234 7.68 -34.95 28.95
CA GLY A 234 7.22 -34.73 30.32
C GLY A 234 6.70 -33.32 30.61
N GLU A 235 7.01 -32.33 29.76
CA GLU A 235 6.61 -30.92 29.92
C GLU A 235 5.34 -30.58 29.15
N LEU A 236 4.83 -31.51 28.32
CA LEU A 236 3.56 -31.33 27.63
C LEU A 236 2.43 -31.06 28.65
N PRO A 237 1.64 -29.99 28.46
CA PRO A 237 0.50 -29.70 29.30
C PRO A 237 -0.48 -30.87 29.39
N MET A 238 -1.02 -31.09 30.58
CA MET A 238 -2.02 -32.13 30.84
C MET A 238 -3.46 -31.69 30.52
N GLN A 239 -3.65 -30.43 30.13
CA GLN A 239 -4.94 -29.82 29.84
C GLN A 239 -4.81 -28.97 28.59
N SER A 240 -5.84 -28.96 27.73
CA SER A 240 -5.84 -28.20 26.47
C SER A 240 -5.64 -26.70 26.68
N SER A 241 -6.12 -26.16 27.80
CA SER A 241 -5.92 -24.73 28.13
C SER A 241 -4.46 -24.31 28.26
N GLY A 242 -3.54 -25.26 28.50
CA GLY A 242 -2.10 -24.99 28.51
C GLY A 242 -1.48 -24.99 27.10
N LEU A 243 -2.25 -25.33 26.08
CA LEU A 243 -1.86 -25.32 24.67
C LEU A 243 -2.44 -24.12 23.90
N ASP A 244 -3.41 -23.40 24.48
CA ASP A 244 -4.10 -22.26 23.87
C ASP A 244 -3.16 -21.10 23.47
N GLU A 245 -1.96 -21.03 24.06
CA GLU A 245 -0.95 -20.00 23.77
C GLU A 245 -0.08 -20.32 22.54
N TYR A 246 -0.29 -21.48 21.90
CA TYR A 246 0.45 -21.95 20.74
C TYR A 246 -0.46 -22.10 19.53
N ASP A 247 0.03 -21.69 18.36
CA ASP A 247 -0.65 -21.88 17.07
C ASP A 247 -0.48 -23.31 16.54
N LEU A 248 0.61 -23.97 16.94
CA LEU A 248 0.95 -25.33 16.54
C LEU A 248 1.69 -26.07 17.66
N VAL A 249 1.31 -27.33 17.86
CA VAL A 249 2.07 -28.31 18.64
C VAL A 249 2.73 -29.29 17.68
N LEU A 250 4.07 -29.40 17.74
CA LEU A 250 4.86 -30.29 16.92
C LEU A 250 5.55 -31.34 17.80
N LEU A 251 5.26 -32.62 17.58
CA LEU A 251 5.98 -33.73 18.19
C LEU A 251 6.99 -34.28 17.19
N SER A 252 8.22 -34.53 17.64
CA SER A 252 9.27 -35.16 16.82
C SER A 252 9.94 -36.26 17.64
N ASP A 253 10.00 -37.46 17.06
CA ASP A 253 10.63 -38.64 17.66
C ASP A 253 10.17 -38.92 19.11
N VAL A 254 8.92 -38.58 19.45
CA VAL A 254 8.31 -38.81 20.77
C VAL A 254 7.61 -40.18 20.79
N PRO A 255 8.12 -41.18 21.54
CA PRO A 255 7.44 -42.45 21.70
C PRO A 255 6.11 -42.29 22.45
N ARG A 256 5.10 -43.06 22.05
CA ARG A 256 3.81 -43.11 22.76
C ARG A 256 3.94 -43.41 24.26
N ASN A 257 4.93 -44.22 24.66
CA ASN A 257 5.14 -44.60 26.06
C ASN A 257 5.63 -43.43 26.93
N ASP A 258 6.16 -42.37 26.32
CA ASP A 258 6.66 -41.18 27.00
C ASP A 258 5.54 -40.14 27.20
N LEU A 259 4.36 -40.39 26.61
CA LEU A 259 3.17 -39.55 26.72
C LEU A 259 2.14 -40.18 27.67
N GLN A 260 1.58 -39.33 28.54
CA GLN A 260 0.48 -39.69 29.41
C GLN A 260 -0.87 -39.56 28.71
N ASP A 261 -1.86 -40.36 29.12
CA ASP A 261 -3.22 -40.32 28.57
C ASP A 261 -3.86 -38.93 28.66
N ALA A 262 -3.58 -38.19 29.74
CA ALA A 262 -4.02 -36.81 29.91
C ALA A 262 -3.42 -35.86 28.87
N GLN A 263 -2.13 -36.01 28.53
CA GLN A 263 -1.45 -35.16 27.55
C GLN A 263 -1.99 -35.39 26.13
N MET A 264 -2.23 -36.64 25.73
CA MET A 264 -2.86 -36.89 24.42
C MET A 264 -4.31 -36.43 24.37
N THR A 265 -5.04 -36.54 25.49
CA THR A 265 -6.40 -35.99 25.57
C THR A 265 -6.37 -34.46 25.43
N ALA A 266 -5.40 -33.79 26.07
CA ALA A 266 -5.21 -32.36 25.93
C ALA A 266 -4.92 -31.94 24.48
N ILE A 267 -4.05 -32.67 23.77
CA ILE A 267 -3.77 -32.44 22.34
C ILE A 267 -5.03 -32.65 21.49
N LEU A 268 -5.78 -33.72 21.74
CA LEU A 268 -7.03 -34.00 21.01
C LEU A 268 -8.04 -32.86 21.18
N ASP A 269 -8.24 -32.41 22.42
CA ASP A 269 -9.17 -31.33 22.72
C ASP A 269 -8.68 -29.99 22.14
N TYR A 270 -7.37 -29.71 22.16
CA TYR A 270 -6.78 -28.55 21.47
C TYR A 270 -7.11 -28.55 19.97
N VAL A 271 -6.81 -29.64 19.25
CA VAL A 271 -7.11 -29.71 17.81
C VAL A 271 -8.62 -29.61 17.53
N ARG A 272 -9.44 -30.30 18.33
CA ARG A 272 -10.90 -30.39 18.11
C ARG A 272 -11.64 -29.10 18.47
N ASP A 273 -11.32 -28.52 19.62
CA ASP A 273 -12.14 -27.49 20.25
C ASP A 273 -11.57 -26.08 20.05
N THR A 274 -10.25 -25.92 19.94
CA THR A 274 -9.60 -24.62 19.68
C THR A 274 -9.15 -24.44 18.23
N GLY A 275 -9.07 -25.52 17.46
CA GLY A 275 -8.67 -25.49 16.06
C GLY A 275 -7.16 -25.33 15.86
N GLY A 276 -6.37 -25.57 16.90
CA GLY A 276 -4.92 -25.45 16.85
C GLY A 276 -4.25 -26.50 15.96
N GLY A 277 -3.09 -26.15 15.40
CA GLY A 277 -2.34 -27.02 14.51
C GLY A 277 -1.65 -28.15 15.26
N PHE A 278 -1.61 -29.35 14.67
CA PHE A 278 -0.88 -30.47 15.25
C PHE A 278 -0.11 -31.26 14.19
N ILE A 279 1.18 -31.50 14.45
CA ILE A 279 2.08 -32.31 13.61
C ILE A 279 2.81 -33.29 14.53
N PHE A 280 2.97 -34.54 14.09
CA PHE A 280 3.65 -35.62 14.83
C PHE A 280 4.36 -36.60 13.89
#